data_AF-E1YA69-F1
#
_entry.id   AF-E1YA69-F1
#
_cell.length_a   1.000
_cell.length_b   1.000
_cell.length_c   1.000
_cell.angle_alpha   90.00
_cell.angle_beta   90.00
_cell.angle_gamma   90.00
#
_symmetry.space_group_name_H-M   'P 1'
#
loop_
_entity.id
_entity.type
_entity.pdbx_description
1 polymer ?
#
loop_
_entity_poly.entity_id
_entity_poly.type
_entity_poly.pdbx_seq_one_letter_code
_entity_poly.pdbx_strand_id
1 'polypeptide(L)'
;MLALDYLQSGGSSDSFNLGNDTGFSVREIIGIAEKVTGRVITATETMRREGVTEVLISSSRKAHDILGWRPQFAELETIIGTAWNWHQKHSDKHYH
;
A
#
# COMPACT_ATOMS: atom_id res chain seq x y z
N MET A 1 21.23 2.47 1.00
CA MET A 1 20.06 1.68 0.56
C MET A 1 19.86 0.63 1.66
N LEU A 2 18.89 0.81 2.57
CA LEU A 2 18.98 0.27 3.94
C LEU A 2 19.32 -1.23 4.07
N ALA A 3 18.68 -2.10 3.28
CA ALA A 3 18.96 -3.54 3.30
C ALA A 3 20.37 -3.90 2.79
N LEU A 4 20.88 -3.15 1.80
CA LEU A 4 22.24 -3.33 1.30
C LEU A 4 23.27 -2.85 2.33
N ASP A 5 23.01 -1.70 2.97
CA ASP A 5 23.89 -1.14 3.99
C ASP A 5 23.99 -2.11 5.20
N TYR A 6 22.87 -2.73 5.59
CA TYR A 6 22.83 -3.79 6.62
C TYR A 6 23.73 -4.98 6.28
N LEU A 7 23.62 -5.52 5.05
CA LEU A 7 24.48 -6.62 4.60
C LEU A 7 25.96 -6.21 4.56
N GLN A 8 26.27 -5.02 4.05
CA GLN A 8 27.63 -4.49 3.99
C GLN A 8 28.24 -4.26 5.39
N SER A 9 27.41 -3.96 6.39
CA SER A 9 27.82 -3.80 7.79
C SER A 9 28.04 -5.12 8.55
N GLY A 10 27.92 -6.28 7.88
CA GLY A 10 28.12 -7.60 8.47
C GLY A 10 26.83 -8.30 8.92
N GLY A 11 25.66 -7.76 8.56
CA GLY A 11 24.38 -8.45 8.75
C GLY A 11 24.27 -9.73 7.91
N SER A 12 23.62 -10.75 8.45
CA SER A 12 23.35 -12.00 7.73
C SER A 12 22.28 -11.82 6.64
N SER A 13 22.30 -12.66 5.61
CA SER A 13 21.21 -12.74 4.62
C SER A 13 19.86 -12.99 5.30
N ASP A 14 18.85 -12.20 4.94
CA ASP A 14 17.55 -12.22 5.62
C ASP A 14 16.40 -11.68 4.75
N SER A 15 15.17 -11.91 5.18
CA SER A 15 13.93 -11.45 4.54
C SER A 15 13.17 -10.46 5.44
N PHE A 16 12.67 -9.38 4.82
CA PHE A 16 11.94 -8.30 5.48
C PHE A 16 10.64 -8.00 4.74
N ASN A 17 9.52 -8.00 5.47
CA ASN A 17 8.26 -7.51 4.95
C ASN A 17 8.27 -5.99 4.97
N LEU A 18 7.85 -5.38 3.85
CA LEU A 18 7.63 -3.94 3.75
C LEU A 18 6.13 -3.73 3.61
N GLY A 19 5.56 -2.95 4.52
CA GLY A 19 4.13 -2.79 4.64
C GLY A 19 3.83 -1.63 5.56
N ASN A 20 2.58 -1.19 5.57
CA ASN A 20 2.18 0.00 6.30
C ASN A 20 1.70 -0.28 7.73
N ASP A 21 1.91 -1.52 8.21
CA ASP A 21 1.45 -2.13 9.48
C ASP A 21 -0.06 -2.06 9.77
N THR A 22 -0.79 -1.26 9.01
CA THR A 22 -2.22 -0.96 9.16
C THR A 22 -2.93 -1.55 7.96
N GLY A 23 -3.83 -2.50 8.20
CA GLY A 23 -4.72 -3.02 7.18
C GLY A 23 -5.91 -2.08 6.98
N PHE A 24 -6.33 -1.89 5.74
CA PHE A 24 -7.55 -1.18 5.40
C PHE A 24 -8.52 -2.15 4.74
N SER A 25 -9.79 -2.09 5.12
CA SER A 25 -10.86 -2.77 4.41
C SER A 25 -11.11 -2.11 3.05
N VAL A 26 -11.71 -2.87 2.13
CA VAL A 26 -12.11 -2.36 0.81
C VAL A 26 -13.07 -1.15 0.95
N ARG A 27 -13.96 -1.17 1.94
CA ARG A 27 -14.90 -0.06 2.19
C ARG A 27 -14.19 1.22 2.64
N GLU A 28 -13.17 1.12 3.49
CA GLU A 28 -12.37 2.29 3.91
C GLU A 28 -11.62 2.91 2.72
N ILE A 29 -11.05 2.07 1.86
CA ILE A 29 -10.38 2.52 0.63
C ILE A 29 -11.37 3.26 -0.28
N ILE A 30 -12.58 2.73 -0.47
CA ILE A 30 -13.62 3.39 -1.27
C ILE A 30 -13.97 4.76 -0.67
N GLY A 31 -14.25 4.83 0.63
CA GLY A 31 -14.62 6.11 1.26
C GLY A 31 -13.53 7.18 1.15
N ILE A 32 -12.27 6.80 1.31
CA ILE A 32 -11.15 7.74 1.14
C ILE A 32 -11.00 8.13 -0.33
N ALA A 33 -11.18 7.20 -1.27
CA ALA A 33 -11.15 7.51 -2.69
C ALA A 33 -12.26 8.48 -3.10
N GLU A 34 -13.48 8.33 -2.59
CA GLU A 34 -14.56 9.28 -2.82
C GLU A 34 -14.21 10.68 -2.27
N LYS A 35 -13.67 10.74 -1.05
CA LYS A 35 -13.20 12.00 -0.43
C LYS A 35 -12.12 12.69 -1.25
N VAL A 36 -11.11 11.96 -1.71
CA VAL A 36 -9.97 12.49 -2.45
C VAL A 36 -10.36 12.91 -3.87
N THR A 37 -11.20 12.13 -4.54
CA THR A 37 -11.59 12.38 -5.93
C THR A 37 -12.77 13.33 -6.05
N GLY A 38 -13.57 13.51 -4.99
CA GLY A 38 -14.84 14.21 -5.01
C GLY A 38 -15.90 13.52 -5.87
N ARG A 39 -15.71 12.23 -6.19
CA ARG A 39 -16.61 11.44 -7.06
C ARG A 39 -17.22 10.29 -6.27
N VAL A 40 -18.48 10.02 -6.53
CA VAL A 40 -19.17 8.84 -5.97
C VAL A 40 -18.69 7.59 -6.72
N ILE A 41 -18.32 6.55 -5.97
CA ILE A 41 -17.87 5.26 -6.48
C ILE A 41 -18.95 4.23 -6.16
N THR A 42 -19.71 3.83 -7.18
CA THR A 42 -20.71 2.77 -7.04
C THR A 42 -20.01 1.42 -6.85
N ALA A 43 -20.08 0.87 -5.65
CA ALA A 43 -19.58 -0.47 -5.32
C ALA A 43 -20.74 -1.46 -5.16
N THR A 44 -20.64 -2.61 -5.83
CA THR A 44 -21.60 -3.72 -5.72
C THR A 44 -20.95 -4.86 -4.96
N GLU A 45 -21.60 -5.32 -3.89
CA GLU A 45 -21.15 -6.51 -3.18
C GLU A 45 -21.41 -7.76 -4.01
N THR A 46 -20.35 -8.54 -4.26
CA THR A 46 -20.43 -9.80 -4.98
C THR A 46 -19.99 -10.96 -4.09
N MET A 47 -20.29 -12.19 -4.50
CA MET A 47 -19.75 -13.37 -3.83
C MET A 47 -18.22 -13.27 -3.74
N ARG A 48 -17.68 -13.64 -2.58
CA ARG A 48 -16.25 -13.65 -2.33
C ARG A 48 -15.58 -14.61 -3.32
N ARG A 49 -14.45 -14.20 -3.89
CA ARG A 49 -13.61 -15.10 -4.69
C ARG A 49 -13.09 -16.22 -3.79
N GLU A 50 -13.38 -17.46 -4.16
CA GLU A 50 -12.83 -18.64 -3.47
C GLU A 50 -11.29 -18.56 -3.46
N GLY A 51 -10.68 -18.91 -2.32
CA GLY A 51 -9.22 -18.92 -2.15
C GLY A 51 -8.57 -17.62 -1.67
N VAL A 52 -9.32 -16.53 -1.47
CA VAL A 52 -8.76 -15.28 -0.92
C VAL A 52 -8.87 -15.27 0.61
N THR A 53 -7.77 -15.08 1.33
CA THR A 53 -7.76 -14.88 2.81
C THR A 53 -8.42 -13.53 3.18
N GLU A 54 -9.11 -13.45 4.32
CA GLU A 54 -9.90 -12.24 4.69
C GLU A 54 -9.04 -10.98 4.87
N VAL A 55 -7.78 -11.18 5.27
CA VAL A 55 -6.86 -10.11 5.62
C VAL A 55 -5.45 -10.57 5.25
N LEU A 56 -4.75 -9.76 4.45
CA LEU A 56 -3.33 -9.95 4.15
C LEU A 56 -2.57 -8.72 4.68
N ILE A 57 -2.21 -8.75 5.95
CA ILE A 57 -1.38 -7.72 6.57
C ILE A 57 0.02 -8.30 6.78
N SER A 58 1.02 -7.69 6.14
CA SER A 58 2.42 -8.01 6.41
C SER A 58 2.89 -7.15 7.59
N SER A 59 3.46 -7.79 8.62
CA SER A 59 4.10 -7.05 9.71
C SER A 59 5.46 -6.54 9.25
N SER A 60 5.66 -5.23 9.25
CA SER A 60 6.93 -4.57 8.90
C SER A 60 7.83 -4.30 10.12
N ARG A 61 7.44 -4.78 11.31
CA ARG A 61 8.18 -4.64 12.57
C ARG A 61 9.67 -4.99 12.43
N LYS A 62 9.99 -6.09 11.76
CA LYS A 62 11.38 -6.50 11.56
C LYS A 62 12.18 -5.48 10.73
N ALA A 63 11.57 -4.91 9.69
CA ALA A 63 12.19 -3.85 8.91
C ALA A 63 12.36 -2.57 9.75
N HIS A 64 11.41 -2.29 10.65
CA HIS A 64 11.49 -1.17 11.57
C HIS A 64 12.65 -1.31 12.56
N ASP A 65 12.78 -2.48 13.18
CA ASP A 65 13.71 -2.71 14.29
C ASP A 65 15.14 -2.92 13.80
N ILE A 66 15.32 -3.63 12.68
CA ILE A 66 16.66 -4.02 12.18
C ILE A 66 17.21 -3.03 11.16
N LEU A 67 16.38 -2.60 10.21
CA LEU A 67 16.83 -1.72 9.12
C LEU A 67 16.60 -0.24 9.42
N GLY A 68 15.89 0.09 10.51
CA GLY A 68 15.42 1.45 10.76
C GLY A 68 14.43 1.94 9.70
N TRP A 69 13.85 1.04 8.90
CA TRP A 69 12.93 1.41 7.83
C TRP A 69 11.67 2.04 8.43
N ARG A 70 11.19 3.14 7.84
CA ARG A 70 9.92 3.78 8.20
C ARG A 70 9.25 4.25 6.90
N PRO A 71 7.97 3.91 6.66
CA PRO A 71 7.26 4.39 5.49
C PRO A 71 7.11 5.91 5.54
N GLN A 72 7.57 6.61 4.50
CA GLN A 72 7.43 8.06 4.38
C GLN A 72 6.02 8.49 3.97
N PHE A 73 5.29 7.61 3.29
CA PHE A 73 3.94 7.85 2.78
C PHE A 73 3.01 6.75 3.28
N ALA A 74 2.72 6.77 4.58
CA ALA A 74 1.82 5.82 5.20
C ALA A 74 0.34 6.22 5.07
N GLU A 75 0.05 7.50 4.91
CA GLU A 75 -1.33 7.95 4.90
C GLU A 75 -2.05 7.55 3.61
N LEU A 76 -3.15 6.83 3.75
CA LEU A 76 -3.93 6.32 2.62
C LEU A 76 -4.48 7.45 1.74
N GLU A 77 -4.80 8.61 2.32
CA GLU A 77 -5.15 9.83 1.58
C GLU A 77 -4.02 10.29 0.65
N THR A 78 -2.77 10.19 1.10
CA THR A 78 -1.60 10.58 0.30
C THR A 78 -1.36 9.58 -0.82
N ILE A 79 -1.49 8.27 -0.54
CA ILE A 79 -1.34 7.21 -1.54
C ILE A 79 -2.41 7.36 -2.63
N ILE A 80 -3.68 7.48 -2.26
CA ILE A 80 -4.78 7.61 -3.21
C ILE A 80 -4.69 8.95 -3.96
N GLY A 81 -4.35 10.05 -3.28
CA GLY A 81 -4.21 11.37 -3.91
C GLY A 81 -3.10 11.42 -4.95
N THR A 82 -1.94 10.81 -4.66
CA THR A 82 -0.83 10.74 -5.63
C THR A 82 -1.20 9.89 -6.84
N ALA A 83 -1.84 8.73 -6.64
CA ALA A 83 -2.34 7.89 -7.72
C ALA A 83 -3.40 8.62 -8.58
N TRP A 84 -4.36 9.29 -7.95
CA TRP A 84 -5.39 10.06 -8.65
C TRP A 84 -4.80 11.19 -9.49
N ASN A 85 -3.85 11.94 -8.94
CA ASN A 85 -3.15 13.00 -9.67
C ASN A 85 -2.38 12.46 -10.87
N TRP A 86 -1.78 11.27 -10.75
CA TRP A 86 -1.13 10.62 -11.88
C TRP A 86 -2.14 10.25 -12.97
N HIS A 87 -3.26 9.62 -12.61
CA HIS A 87 -4.32 9.24 -13.54
C HIS A 87 -4.93 10.45 -14.27
N GLN A 88 -5.15 11.57 -13.58
CA GLN A 88 -5.66 12.79 -14.21
C GLN A 88 -4.69 13.38 -15.25
N LYS A 89 -3.39 13.23 -15.04
CA LYS A 89 -2.36 13.73 -15.97
C LYS A 89 -2.11 12.79 -17.16
N HIS A 90 -2.51 11.52 -17.05
CA HIS A 90 -2.21 10.47 -18.03
C HIS A 90 -3.47 9.77 -18.57
N SER A 91 -4.65 10.40 -18.47
CA SER A 91 -5.94 9.80 -18.82
C SER A 91 -6.07 9.31 -20.27
N ASP A 92 -5.14 9.69 -21.16
CA ASP A 92 -5.13 9.31 -22.58
C ASP A 92 -4.09 8.24 -22.95
N LYS A 93 -3.36 7.64 -21.99
CA LYS A 93 -2.36 6.61 -22.29
C LYS A 93 -2.52 5.40 -21.39
N HIS A 94 -2.84 4.26 -22.01
CA HIS A 94 -2.83 2.89 -21.46
C HIS A 94 -4.18 2.29 -21.00
N TYR A 95 -5.15 2.25 -21.90
CA TYR A 95 -6.08 1.11 -21.99
C TYR A 95 -6.01 0.53 -23.41
N HIS A 96 -5.00 -0.31 -23.65
CA HIS A 96 -4.95 -1.27 -24.76
C HIS A 96 -4.59 -2.63 -24.17
#